data_AF-A0A512NTK5-F1
#
_entry.id   AF-A0A512NTK5-F1
#
_cell.length_a   1.000
_cell.length_b   1.000
_cell.length_c   1.000
_cell.angle_alpha   90.00
_cell.angle_beta   90.00
_cell.angle_gamma   90.00
#
_symmetry.space_group_name_H-M   'P 1'
#
loop_
_entity.id
_entity.type
_entity.pdbx_description
1 polymer ?
#
loop_
_entity_poly.entity_id
_entity_poly.type
_entity_poly.pdbx_seq_one_letter_code
_entity_poly.pdbx_strand_id
1 'polypeptide(L)' 'MPLAEPPPRDSRFGSPLKLSKVHWVKPELIVEVTYLTWTEDNLLRQVSYQSQREDKPARQVVRLVPHPPRRR' A
#
# COMPACT_ATOMS: atom_id res chain seq x y z
N MET A 1 27.37 12.18 17.06
CA MET A 1 26.08 12.26 16.34
C MET A 1 25.74 10.86 15.84
N PRO A 2 24.62 10.24 16.26
CA PRO A 2 24.26 8.89 15.86
C PRO A 2 23.57 8.92 14.49
N LEU A 3 24.33 9.28 13.46
CA LEU A 3 23.94 9.15 12.05
C LEU A 3 24.80 8.08 11.34
N ALA A 4 25.70 7.42 12.06
CA ALA A 4 26.66 6.47 11.50
C ALA A 4 26.06 5.09 11.21
N GLU A 5 24.98 4.72 11.91
CA GLU A 5 24.30 3.45 11.67
C GLU A 5 23.11 3.67 10.73
N PRO A 6 23.15 3.08 9.51
CA PRO A 6 22.01 3.13 8.62
C PRO A 6 20.84 2.42 9.30
N PRO A 7 19.60 2.95 9.18
CA PRO A 7 18.44 2.34 9.79
C PRO A 7 18.30 0.89 9.30
N PRO A 8 17.90 -0.05 10.17
CA PRO A 8 17.67 -1.44 9.78
C PRO A 8 16.74 -1.49 8.57
N ARG A 9 17.24 -2.04 7.45
CA ARG A 9 16.47 -2.19 6.21
C ARG A 9 15.59 -3.43 6.21
N ASP A 10 15.44 -4.09 7.36
CA ASP A 10 14.67 -5.32 7.53
C ASP A 10 13.21 -5.16 7.11
N SER A 11 12.69 -3.93 7.17
CA SER A 11 11.36 -3.58 6.69
C SER A 11 11.41 -2.31 5.85
N ARG A 12 10.81 -2.40 4.66
CA ARG A 12 10.52 -1.26 3.76
C ARG A 12 9.62 -0.17 4.39
N PHE A 13 9.05 -0.42 5.56
CA PHE A 13 8.30 0.56 6.36
C PHE A 13 9.11 1.17 7.51
N GLY A 14 10.43 0.95 7.56
CA GLY A 14 11.33 1.47 8.60
C GLY A 14 11.17 0.82 9.99
N SER A 15 10.12 0.01 10.17
CA SER A 15 9.89 -0.81 11.35
C SER A 15 9.08 -2.05 10.96
N PRO A 16 9.17 -3.15 11.73
CA PRO A 16 8.30 -4.31 11.55
C PRO A 16 6.83 -3.91 11.66
N LEU A 17 5.99 -4.39 10.74
CA LEU A 17 4.55 -4.15 10.79
C LEU A 17 3.98 -4.77 12.08
N LYS A 18 3.53 -3.92 13.00
CA LYS A 18 2.82 -4.37 14.20
C LYS A 18 1.38 -4.70 13.83
N LEU A 19 1.14 -5.96 13.45
CA LEU A 19 -0.18 -6.46 13.07
C LEU A 19 -1.24 -6.30 14.17
N SER A 20 -0.81 -6.17 15.44
CA SER A 20 -1.72 -5.90 16.57
C SER A 20 -2.48 -4.58 16.48
N LYS A 21 -2.04 -3.64 15.63
CA LYS A 21 -2.75 -2.37 15.37
C LYS A 21 -3.62 -2.39 14.10
N VAL A 22 -3.71 -3.53 13.42
CA VAL A 22 -4.45 -3.67 12.16
C VAL A 22 -5.81 -4.30 12.46
N HIS A 23 -6.88 -3.62 12.06
CA HIS A 23 -8.23 -4.17 12.07
C HIS A 23 -8.57 -4.68 10.67
N TRP A 24 -8.76 -5.99 10.54
CA TRP A 24 -9.21 -6.59 9.29
C TRP A 24 -10.71 -6.37 9.13
N VAL A 25 -11.09 -5.89 7.95
CA VAL A 25 -12.48 -5.61 7.59
C VAL A 25 -12.82 -6.34 6.28
N LYS A 26 -14.11 -6.49 6.01
CA LYS A 26 -14.57 -7.00 4.72
C LYS A 26 -14.25 -5.98 3.61
N PRO A 27 -13.73 -6.40 2.45
CA PRO A 27 -13.32 -5.50 1.36
C PRO A 27 -14.53 -5.04 0.53
N GLU A 28 -15.35 -4.18 1.13
CA GLU A 28 -16.59 -3.67 0.52
C GLU A 28 -16.48 -2.17 0.16
N LEU A 29 -15.71 -1.41 0.92
CA LEU A 29 -15.52 0.03 0.72
C LEU A 29 -14.46 0.34 -0.33
N ILE A 30 -14.74 1.30 -1.20
CA ILE A 30 -13.81 1.80 -2.21
C ILE A 30 -13.48 3.24 -1.90
N VAL A 31 -12.23 3.60 -2.12
CA VAL A 31 -11.74 4.96 -1.98
C VAL A 31 -10.99 5.39 -3.23
N GLU A 32 -11.14 6.65 -3.57
CA GLU A 32 -10.34 7.32 -4.56
C GLU A 32 -9.07 7.85 -3.91
N VAL A 33 -7.93 7.61 -4.57
CA VAL A 33 -6.62 8.01 -4.09
C VAL A 33 -5.81 8.62 -5.22
N THR A 34 -5.02 9.63 -4.90
CA THR A 34 -3.96 10.14 -5.78
C THR A 34 -2.64 9.56 -5.31
N TYR A 35 -1.81 9.12 -6.25
CA TYR A 35 -0.51 8.52 -5.96
C TYR A 35 0.50 8.93 -7.02
N LEU A 36 1.79 8.88 -6.68
CA LEU A 36 2.85 9.20 -7.64
C LEU A 36 3.20 8.01 -8.54
N THR A 37 3.43 6.84 -7.94
CA THR A 37 3.88 5.68 -8.70
C THR A 37 3.56 4.36 -8.03
N TRP A 38 3.53 3.29 -8.82
CA TRP A 38 3.58 1.92 -8.36
C TRP A 38 5.04 1.51 -8.12
N THR A 39 5.30 0.91 -6.96
CA THR A 39 6.60 0.35 -6.61
C THR A 39 6.75 -1.08 -7.18
N GLU A 40 7.99 -1.55 -7.24
CA GLU A 40 8.33 -2.94 -7.63
C GLU A 40 7.71 -3.98 -6.68
N ASP A 41 7.39 -3.62 -5.44
CA ASP A 41 6.72 -4.50 -4.47
C ASP A 41 5.18 -4.46 -4.58
N ASN A 42 4.64 -3.92 -5.68
CA ASN A 42 3.20 -3.74 -5.90
C ASN A 42 2.48 -2.87 -4.87
N LEU A 43 3.16 -1.88 -4.29
CA LEU A 43 2.52 -0.85 -3.47
C LEU A 43 2.49 0.50 -4.17
N LEU A 44 1.56 1.35 -3.75
CA LEU A 44 1.46 2.74 -4.15
C LEU A 44 2.41 3.61 -3.32
N ARG A 45 3.13 4.54 -3.98
CA ARG A 45 4.06 5.49 -3.34
C ARG A 45 3.44 6.89 -3.27
N GLN A 46 3.60 7.53 -2.10
CA GLN A 46 3.07 8.87 -1.78
C GLN A 46 1.58 8.99 -2.10
N VAL A 47 0.78 8.20 -1.37
CA VAL A 47 -0.67 8.12 -1.56
C VAL A 47 -1.37 9.19 -0.72
N SER A 48 -2.30 9.90 -1.33
CA SER A 48 -3.26 10.77 -0.65
C SER A 48 -4.68 10.25 -0.87
N TYR A 49 -5.43 10.15 0.22
CA TYR A 49 -6.87 9.90 0.18
C TYR A 49 -7.59 11.12 -0.44
N GLN A 50 -8.58 10.85 -1.29
CA GLN A 50 -9.43 11.89 -1.87
C GLN A 50 -10.87 11.77 -1.35
N SER A 51 -11.54 10.66 -1.63
CA SER A 51 -12.95 10.47 -1.30
C SER A 51 -13.33 8.98 -1.25
N GLN A 52 -14.49 8.68 -0.67
CA GLN A 52 -15.10 7.36 -0.72
C GLN A 52 -15.98 7.25 -1.97
N ARG A 53 -15.96 6.09 -2.62
CA ARG A 53 -16.70 5.79 -3.85
C ARG A 53 -17.74 4.70 -3.57
N GLU A 54 -18.95 5.12 -3.24
CA GLU A 54 -20.09 4.21 -2.99
C GLU A 54 -20.81 3.81 -4.28
N ASP A 55 -20.52 4.52 -5.37
CA ASP A 55 -21.13 4.33 -6.69
C ASP A 55 -20.64 3.04 -7.40
N LYS A 56 -19.50 2.49 -6.98
CA LYS A 56 -18.82 1.41 -7.69
C LYS A 56 -18.76 0.14 -6.82
N PRO A 57 -18.90 -1.07 -7.40
CA PRO A 57 -18.68 -2.30 -6.65
C PRO A 57 -17.18 -2.63 -6.52
N ALA A 58 -16.77 -3.15 -5.36
CA ALA A 58 -15.36 -3.39 -5.01
C ALA A 58 -14.62 -4.25 -6.04
N ARG A 59 -15.31 -5.22 -6.65
CA ARG A 59 -14.75 -6.13 -7.66
C ARG A 59 -14.31 -5.45 -8.96
N GLN A 60 -14.79 -4.24 -9.25
CA GLN A 60 -14.41 -3.50 -10.45
C GLN A 60 -13.13 -2.65 -10.26
N VAL A 61 -12.56 -2.63 -9.05
CA VAL A 61 -11.29 -1.92 -8.78
C VAL A 61 -10.14 -2.86 -9.12
N VAL A 62 -9.58 -2.70 -10.31
CA VAL A 62 -8.48 -3.52 -10.82
C VAL A 62 -7.36 -2.65 -11.36
N ARG A 63 -6.12 -3.14 -11.24
CA ARG A 63 -4.96 -2.51 -11.88
C ARG A 63 -4.98 -2.89 -13.37
N LEU A 64 -4.95 -1.90 -14.25
CA LEU A 64 -4.98 -2.12 -15.70
C LEU A 64 -3.77 -2.92 -16.20
N VAL A 65 -2.57 -2.63 -15.67
CA VAL A 65 -1.36 -3.39 -15.96
C VAL A 65 -1.11 -4.35 -14.81
N PRO A 66 -1.23 -5.68 -15.01
CA PRO A 66 -0.94 -6.66 -13.97
C PRO A 66 0.48 -6.49 -13.45
N HIS A 67 0.65 -6.57 -12.13
CA HIS A 67 2.00 -6.65 -11.57
C HIS A 67 2.55 -8.07 -11.82
N PRO A 68 3.75 -8.21 -12.41
CA PRO A 68 4.35 -9.53 -12.60
C PRO A 68 4.48 -10.24 -11.25
N PRO A 69 4.26 -11.56 -11.19
CA PRO A 69 4.39 -12.30 -9.95
C PRO A 69 5.82 -12.13 -9.39
N ARG A 70 5.93 -11.89 -8.08
CA ARG A 70 7.23 -11.81 -7.41
C ARG A 70 7.95 -13.14 -7.64
N ARG A 71 9.09 -13.11 -8.34
CA ARG A 71 9.96 -14.28 -8.48
C ARG A 71 10.37 -14.70 -7.06
N ARG A 72 10.04 -15.95 -6.69
CA ARG A 72 10.49 -16.55 -5.43
C ARG A 72 11.99 -16.76 -5.46
#